data_AF-A0A2X3VD54-F1
#
_entry.id   AF-A0A2X3VD54-F1
#
_cell.length_a   1.000
_cell.length_b   1.000
_cell.length_c   1.000
_cell.angle_alpha   90.00
_cell.angle_beta   90.00
_cell.angle_gamma   90.00
#
_symmetry.space_group_name_H-M   'P 1'
#
loop_
_entity.id
_entity.type
_entity.pdbx_description
1 polymer ?
#
loop_
_entity_poly.entity_id
_entity_poly.type
_entity_poly.pdbx_seq_one_letter_code
_entity_poly.pdbx_strand_id
1 'polypeptide(L)'
;MYQVIKMHGDMEPWWFLDGWEDDIIEVSEFDDYYEALKYYKEEWRRLYQKMPSFISKSSVMTAFWDQDDKEWCEECDDYLQQFHSLLLLTDWHKIPKKWYRPGYDRRNDHPHHKPACPLISK
;
A
#
# COMPACT_ATOMS: atom_id res chain seq x y z
N MET A 1 5.43 4.28 -18.41
CA MET A 1 4.28 4.93 -17.76
C MET A 1 4.41 4.74 -16.25
N TYR A 2 4.01 5.72 -15.44
CA TYR A 2 4.03 5.63 -13.98
C TYR A 2 2.60 5.61 -13.44
N GLN A 3 2.36 4.82 -12.39
CA GLN A 3 1.06 4.74 -11.74
C GLN A 3 1.21 5.11 -10.27
N VAL A 4 0.33 5.97 -9.75
CA VAL A 4 0.07 6.05 -8.32
C VAL A 4 -1.24 5.32 -8.04
N ILE A 5 -1.14 4.24 -7.27
CA ILE A 5 -2.26 3.33 -6.99
C ILE A 5 -2.63 3.46 -5.53
N LYS A 6 -3.93 3.55 -5.26
CA LYS A 6 -4.50 3.40 -3.91
C LYS A 6 -5.20 2.05 -3.84
N MET A 7 -4.95 1.34 -2.75
CA MET A 7 -5.57 0.06 -2.47
C MET A 7 -6.19 0.06 -1.09
N HIS A 8 -7.22 -0.75 -0.91
CA HIS A 8 -7.83 -1.04 0.37
C HIS A 8 -8.12 -2.53 0.48
N GLY A 9 -7.43 -3.20 1.40
CA GLY A 9 -7.55 -4.65 1.58
C GLY A 9 -6.66 -5.14 2.72
N ASP A 10 -6.60 -6.45 2.89
CA ASP A 10 -5.87 -7.10 3.99
C ASP A 10 -4.39 -7.41 3.65
N MET A 11 -3.94 -7.03 2.45
CA MET A 11 -2.59 -7.30 1.96
C MET A 11 -1.62 -6.11 2.12
N GLU A 12 -0.38 -6.43 2.52
CA GLU A 12 0.72 -5.48 2.43
C GLU A 12 1.11 -5.23 0.95
N PRO A 13 1.28 -3.97 0.53
CA PRO A 13 1.35 -3.59 -0.88
C PRO A 13 2.67 -3.98 -1.58
N TRP A 14 3.64 -4.51 -0.84
CA TRP A 14 4.93 -4.93 -1.40
C TRP A 14 5.02 -6.42 -1.71
N TRP A 15 4.01 -7.21 -1.35
CA TRP A 15 4.03 -8.64 -1.62
C TRP A 15 3.68 -8.97 -3.08
N PHE A 16 2.90 -8.11 -3.77
CA PHE A 16 2.43 -8.36 -5.14
C PHE A 16 1.94 -9.81 -5.30
N LEU A 17 1.13 -10.28 -4.35
CA LEU A 17 0.53 -11.61 -4.42
C LEU A 17 -0.49 -11.66 -5.55
N ASP A 18 -0.77 -12.84 -6.10
CA ASP A 18 -1.85 -13.01 -7.07
C ASP A 18 -3.17 -12.49 -6.47
N GLY A 19 -3.92 -11.70 -7.25
CA GLY A 19 -5.16 -11.05 -6.79
C GLY A 19 -4.98 -9.68 -6.13
N TRP A 20 -3.75 -9.17 -5.98
CA TRP A 20 -3.54 -7.84 -5.37
C TRP A 20 -4.25 -6.69 -6.10
N GLU A 21 -4.53 -6.86 -7.40
CA GLU A 21 -5.23 -5.86 -8.21
C GLU A 21 -6.70 -5.69 -7.79
N ASP A 22 -7.29 -6.69 -7.14
CA ASP A 22 -8.69 -6.66 -6.71
C ASP A 22 -8.93 -5.64 -5.58
N ASP A 23 -7.88 -5.32 -4.82
CA ASP A 23 -7.93 -4.30 -3.75
C ASP A 23 -7.74 -2.87 -4.29
N ILE A 24 -7.51 -2.68 -5.59
CA ILE A 24 -7.29 -1.36 -6.18
C ILE A 24 -8.59 -0.56 -6.18
N ILE A 25 -8.56 0.60 -5.53
CA ILE A 25 -9.69 1.53 -5.48
C ILE A 25 -9.49 2.75 -6.38
N GLU A 26 -8.24 3.11 -6.70
CA GLU A 26 -7.93 4.26 -7.55
C GLU A 26 -6.58 4.07 -8.26
N VAL A 27 -6.53 4.44 -9.53
CA VAL A 27 -5.30 4.49 -10.34
C VAL A 27 -5.16 5.88 -10.94
N SER A 28 -4.00 6.50 -10.73
CA SER A 28 -3.61 7.74 -11.39
C SER A 28 -2.38 7.51 -12.24
N GLU A 29 -2.47 7.79 -13.54
CA GLU A 29 -1.38 7.54 -14.50
C GLU A 29 -0.64 8.83 -14.87
N PHE A 30 0.67 8.70 -15.07
CA PHE A 30 1.58 9.81 -15.37
C PHE A 30 2.65 9.39 -16.38
N ASP A 31 3.04 10.32 -17.25
CA ASP A 31 4.16 10.13 -18.17
C ASP A 31 5.51 10.49 -17.53
N ASP A 32 5.50 11.40 -16.54
CA ASP A 32 6.69 11.83 -15.81
C ASP A 32 6.74 11.26 -14.37
N TYR A 33 7.93 10.79 -13.99
CA TYR A 33 8.16 10.21 -12.66
C TYR A 33 8.04 11.23 -11.53
N TYR A 34 8.48 12.47 -11.73
CA TYR A 34 8.46 13.49 -10.68
C TYR A 34 7.05 14.04 -10.46
N GLU A 35 6.21 14.10 -11.50
CA GLU A 35 4.78 14.38 -11.37
C GLU A 35 4.08 13.28 -10.55
N ALA A 36 4.32 12.01 -10.88
CA ALA A 36 3.79 10.88 -10.12
C ALA A 36 4.27 10.90 -8.66
N LEU A 37 5.56 11.17 -8.43
CA LEU A 37 6.12 11.27 -7.08
C LEU A 37 5.55 12.46 -6.28
N LYS A 38 5.27 13.58 -6.95
CA LYS A 38 4.60 14.74 -6.33
C LYS A 38 3.19 14.35 -5.89
N TYR A 39 2.41 13.72 -6.77
CA TYR A 39 1.06 13.23 -6.45
C TYR A 39 1.08 12.22 -5.30
N TYR A 40 1.99 11.22 -5.36
CA TYR A 40 2.19 10.26 -4.27
C TYR A 40 2.42 10.97 -2.94
N LYS A 41 3.28 12.01 -2.90
CA LYS A 41 3.58 12.74 -1.67
C LYS A 41 2.36 13.49 -1.12
N GLU A 42 1.49 13.98 -1.99
CA GLU A 42 0.23 14.64 -1.60
C GLU A 42 -0.74 13.63 -0.99
N GLU A 43 -0.93 12.47 -1.61
CA GLU A 43 -1.77 11.38 -1.09
C GLU A 43 -1.21 10.80 0.22
N TRP A 44 0.11 10.61 0.29
CA TRP A 44 0.78 10.13 1.49
C TRP A 44 0.47 11.02 2.69
N ARG A 45 0.50 12.35 2.51
CA ARG A 45 0.15 13.31 3.57
C ARG A 45 -1.32 13.23 3.97
N ARG A 46 -2.23 13.00 3.01
CA ARG A 46 -3.67 12.84 3.28
C ARG A 46 -3.93 11.60 4.13
N LEU A 47 -3.30 10.47 3.80
CA LEU A 47 -3.43 9.23 4.57
C LEU A 47 -2.75 9.35 5.94
N TYR A 48 -1.55 9.92 6.01
CA TYR A 48 -0.82 10.13 7.26
C TYR A 48 -1.57 11.01 8.28
N GLN A 49 -2.42 11.94 7.81
CA GLN A 49 -3.25 12.76 8.70
C GLN A 49 -4.46 12.01 9.26
N LYS A 50 -4.87 10.91 8.62
CA LYS A 50 -6.09 10.15 8.96
C LYS A 50 -5.79 8.86 9.73
N MET A 51 -4.63 8.26 9.49
CA MET A 51 -4.30 6.93 9.98
C MET A 51 -3.24 7.00 11.08
N PRO A 52 -3.40 6.26 12.19
CA PRO A 52 -2.46 6.30 13.30
C PRO A 52 -1.15 5.56 13.00
N SER A 53 -1.20 4.50 12.19
CA SER A 53 -0.05 3.62 11.92
C SER A 53 0.31 3.57 10.44
N PHE A 54 1.60 3.42 10.13
CA PHE A 54 2.09 3.18 8.79
C PHE A 54 3.43 2.44 8.75
N ILE A 55 3.67 1.76 7.63
CA ILE A 55 5.00 1.30 7.19
C ILE A 55 5.20 1.79 5.76
N SER A 56 6.25 2.57 5.55
CA SER A 56 6.67 3.07 4.25
C SER A 56 8.02 2.45 3.87
N LYS A 57 8.16 2.03 2.62
CA LYS A 57 9.38 1.42 2.07
C LYS A 57 10.11 2.38 1.15
N SER A 58 11.42 2.21 1.03
CA SER A 58 12.25 3.00 0.08
C SER A 58 11.82 2.87 -1.39
N SER A 59 11.06 1.83 -1.74
CA SER A 59 10.47 1.65 -3.06
C SER A 59 9.20 2.47 -3.30
N VAL A 60 8.90 3.47 -2.46
CA VAL A 60 7.75 4.38 -2.62
C VAL A 60 6.43 3.61 -2.62
N MET A 61 6.29 2.75 -1.61
CA MET A 61 5.06 2.05 -1.27
C MET A 61 4.83 2.23 0.23
N THR A 62 3.60 2.49 0.65
CA THR A 62 3.24 2.67 2.05
C THR A 62 1.92 1.99 2.34
N ALA A 63 1.86 1.23 3.43
CA ALA A 63 0.62 0.77 4.04
C ALA A 63 0.32 1.66 5.25
N PHE A 64 -0.93 2.12 5.36
CA PHE A 64 -1.46 2.84 6.52
C PHE A 64 -2.62 2.06 7.13
N TRP A 65 -2.81 2.13 8.44
CA TRP A 65 -3.94 1.47 9.08
C TRP A 65 -4.28 2.04 10.46
N ASP A 66 -5.52 1.76 10.88
CA ASP A 66 -5.97 1.81 12.27
C ASP A 66 -6.12 0.38 12.80
N GLN A 67 -5.75 0.13 14.05
CA GLN A 67 -5.88 -1.21 14.66
C GLN A 67 -7.33 -1.65 14.84
N ASP A 68 -8.28 -0.70 14.83
CA ASP A 68 -9.71 -1.00 14.91
C ASP A 68 -10.34 -1.21 13.52
N ASP A 69 -9.62 -0.91 12.43
CA ASP A 69 -10.06 -1.14 11.05
C ASP A 69 -9.82 -2.60 10.65
N LYS A 70 -10.83 -3.44 10.86
CA LYS A 70 -10.79 -4.88 10.55
C LYS A 70 -12.06 -5.36 9.86
N GLU A 71 -11.90 -6.39 9.04
CA GLU A 71 -13.00 -7.04 8.33
C GLU A 71 -13.07 -8.53 8.69
N TRP A 72 -14.29 -9.06 8.82
CA TRP A 72 -14.52 -10.48 9.07
C TRP A 72 -14.22 -11.27 7.80
N CYS A 73 -13.34 -12.27 7.91
CA CYS A 73 -13.05 -13.21 6.84
C CYS A 73 -13.61 -14.58 7.23
N GLU A 74 -14.58 -15.07 6.46
CA GLU A 74 -15.23 -16.37 6.68
C GLU A 74 -14.24 -17.53 6.50
N GLU A 75 -13.28 -17.39 5.60
CA GLU A 75 -12.26 -18.39 5.33
C GLU A 75 -11.26 -18.55 6.48
N CYS A 76 -10.94 -17.44 7.15
CA CYS A 76 -10.05 -17.42 8.30
C CYS A 76 -10.76 -17.64 9.64
N ASP A 77 -12.10 -17.51 9.68
CA ASP A 77 -12.91 -17.48 10.91
C ASP A 77 -12.37 -16.42 11.90
N ASP A 78 -11.99 -15.25 11.37
CA ASP A 78 -11.26 -14.23 12.11
C ASP A 78 -11.41 -12.82 11.51
N TYR A 79 -11.05 -11.81 12.30
CA TYR A 79 -10.98 -10.42 11.85
C TYR A 79 -9.58 -10.09 11.31
N LEU A 80 -9.52 -9.77 10.03
CA LEU A 80 -8.29 -9.40 9.32
C LEU A 80 -8.11 -7.87 9.34
N GLN A 81 -6.86 -7.45 9.54
CA GLN A 81 -6.47 -6.05 9.49
C GLN A 81 -6.65 -5.51 8.08
N GLN A 82 -7.29 -4.35 7.95
CA GLN A 82 -7.39 -3.64 6.68
C GLN A 82 -6.29 -2.57 6.55
N PHE A 83 -5.74 -2.43 5.35
CA PHE A 83 -4.69 -1.49 5.01
C PHE A 83 -5.14 -0.52 3.93
N HIS A 84 -4.92 0.76 4.17
CA HIS A 84 -5.01 1.82 3.16
C HIS A 84 -3.63 1.99 2.55
N SER A 85 -3.43 1.38 1.38
CA SER A 85 -2.13 1.28 0.74
C SER A 85 -1.98 2.30 -0.39
N LEU A 86 -0.77 2.82 -0.54
CA LEU A 86 -0.37 3.77 -1.58
C LEU A 86 0.92 3.31 -2.25
N LEU A 87 0.91 3.15 -3.57
CA LEU A 87 2.03 2.64 -4.35
C LEU A 87 2.39 3.60 -5.48
N LEU A 88 3.68 3.81 -5.73
CA LEU A 88 4.18 4.37 -6.98
C LEU A 88 4.85 3.26 -7.80
N LEU A 89 4.29 2.95 -8.97
CA LEU A 89 4.74 1.89 -9.87
C LEU A 89 5.27 2.45 -11.20
N THR A 90 5.96 1.60 -11.95
CA THR A 90 6.36 1.83 -13.34
C THR A 90 5.87 0.66 -14.16
N ASP A 91 5.01 0.93 -15.14
CA ASP A 91 4.40 -0.08 -16.00
C ASP A 91 3.80 -1.24 -15.20
N TRP A 92 3.06 -0.95 -14.13
CA TRP A 92 2.44 -1.93 -13.22
C TRP A 92 3.41 -2.80 -12.42
N HIS A 93 4.70 -2.43 -12.42
CA HIS A 93 5.73 -3.11 -11.64
C HIS A 93 6.37 -2.16 -10.62
N LYS A 94 7.04 -2.73 -9.62
CA LYS A 94 7.85 -1.97 -8.68
C LYS A 94 8.83 -1.04 -9.40
N ILE A 95 8.92 0.21 -8.94
CA ILE A 95 9.87 1.17 -9.51
C ILE A 95 11.31 0.62 -9.54
N PRO A 96 12.11 0.92 -10.57
CA PRO A 96 13.53 0.59 -10.61
C PRO A 96 14.30 1.10 -9.39
N LYS A 97 15.33 0.37 -8.94
CA LYS A 97 16.16 0.74 -7.78
C LYS A 97 16.73 2.16 -7.82
N LYS A 98 17.04 2.70 -9.01
CA LYS A 98 17.50 4.09 -9.18
C LYS A 98 16.49 5.14 -8.68
N TRP A 99 15.22 4.77 -8.60
CA TRP A 99 14.12 5.60 -8.12
C TRP A 99 13.77 5.37 -6.65
N TYR A 100 14.46 4.46 -5.97
CA TYR A 100 14.26 4.28 -4.54
C TYR A 100 14.58 5.57 -3.79
N ARG A 101 13.78 5.84 -2.77
CA ARG A 101 13.89 6.99 -1.88
C ARG A 101 14.17 6.48 -0.47
N PRO A 102 15.43 6.26 -0.08
CA PRO A 102 15.77 5.76 1.26
C PRO A 102 15.15 6.56 2.40
N GLY A 103 14.95 7.87 2.23
CA GLY A 103 14.28 8.72 3.21
C GLY A 103 12.80 8.37 3.49
N TYR A 104 12.16 7.55 2.65
CA TYR A 104 10.82 7.01 2.85
C TYR A 104 10.81 5.71 3.65
N ASP A 105 11.95 5.07 3.90
CA ASP A 105 12.01 3.86 4.71
C ASP A 105 11.80 4.22 6.19
N ARG A 106 10.53 4.20 6.61
CA ARG A 106 10.05 4.70 7.90
C ARG A 106 8.82 3.93 8.33
N ARG A 107 8.62 3.84 9.63
CA ARG A 107 7.45 3.22 10.24
C ARG A 107 7.18 3.84 11.61
N ASN A 108 5.94 3.80 12.07
CA ASN A 108 5.55 4.21 13.43
C ASN A 108 4.70 3.17 14.14
N ASP A 109 4.60 1.96 13.60
CA ASP A 109 3.77 0.89 14.12
C ASP A 109 4.45 0.08 15.23
N HIS A 110 3.62 -0.51 16.09
CA HIS A 110 4.05 -1.58 16.99
C HIS A 110 3.82 -2.93 16.31
N PRO A 111 4.83 -3.80 16.25
CA PRO A 111 4.81 -4.96 15.36
C PRO A 111 3.93 -6.08 15.91
N HIS A 112 2.63 -6.13 15.60
CA HIS A 112 1.78 -7.32 15.71
C HIS A 112 0.50 -7.17 14.86
N HIS A 113 0.56 -7.43 13.54
CA HIS A 113 -0.63 -7.70 12.74
C HIS A 113 -0.53 -9.10 12.14
N LYS A 114 -1.68 -9.78 12.00
CA LYS A 114 -1.76 -11.12 11.40
C LYS A 114 -1.45 -11.05 9.90
N PRO A 115 -0.90 -12.12 9.29
CA PRO A 115 -0.70 -12.17 7.84
C PRO A 115 -2.04 -12.12 7.08
N ALA A 116 -2.00 -11.70 5.82
CA ALA A 116 -3.16 -11.62 4.93
C ALA A 116 -3.83 -13.00 4.71
N CYS A 117 -5.10 -12.98 4.28
CA CYS A 117 -5.85 -14.17 3.94
C CYS A 117 -5.15 -14.99 2.84
N PRO A 118 -4.86 -16.28 3.04
CA PRO A 118 -4.12 -17.09 2.09
C PRO A 118 -4.93 -17.48 0.82
N LEU A 119 -6.23 -17.19 0.78
CA LEU A 119 -7.14 -17.70 -0.26
C LEU A 119 -7.60 -16.67 -1.31
N ILE A 120 -7.09 -15.43 -1.26
CA ILE A 120 -7.38 -14.39 -2.27
C ILE A 120 -6.73 -14.71 -3.65
N SER A 121 -5.89 -15.75 -3.74
CA SER A 121 -5.39 -16.29 -5.01
C SER A 121 -6.42 -17.19 -5.72
N LYS A 122 -7.60 -16.66 -6.07
CA LYS A 122 -8.54 -17.34 -6.98
C LYS A 122 -9.25 -16.41 -7.95
#